data_AF-A0AAV6D5E9-F1
#
_entry.id   AF-A0AAV6D5E9-F1
#
_cell.length_a   1.000
_cell.length_b   1.000
_cell.length_c   1.000
_cell.angle_alpha   90.00
_cell.angle_beta   90.00
_cell.angle_gamma   90.00
#
_symmetry.space_group_name_H-M   'P 1'
#
loop_
_entity.id
_entity.type
_entity.pdbx_description
1 polymer ?
#
loop_
_entity_poly.entity_id
_entity_poly.type
_entity_poly.pdbx_seq_one_letter_code
_entity_poly.pdbx_strand_id
1 'polypeptide(L)'
;ALTKNFSGQWLQTRDIATVPIDAASVLARDAEVQTNAVAVAEGDPGVKKRNRNARPQVELDGVLRKDMQSETDLYFSYIVHDDRDVTELIESDYTFLNYRLAQHYGLKNLDVGGGELRKVTLPPDSPRGGVLTMGSVLAVTSNPTRTSPVKRGLFILDNILGTPSPPPPANIPPLENSESAFTNRQPTLREVLSIHREQPLCASCHNRLDPPGLALENFNALGMWRDKEYGEPIEAAGKLITGETFDNVRELKHILATRHKTDFYRCLTEKLLTYALGRGLEFYDVQTVDQIVDQLEKNNGHFSALLTGVIESAPFQKSRAPAAVAENKPQKSAQHLADVN
;
A
#
# COMPACT_ATOMS: atom_id res chain seq x y z
N ALA A 1 -4.01 2.77 -21.86
CA ALA A 1 -3.10 3.81 -21.34
C ALA A 1 -3.57 4.34 -19.98
N LEU A 2 -4.84 4.78 -19.88
CA LEU A 2 -5.45 5.24 -18.62
C LEU A 2 -5.24 4.27 -17.45
N THR A 3 -5.69 3.02 -17.58
CA THR A 3 -5.65 2.01 -16.51
C THR A 3 -4.24 1.86 -15.92
N LYS A 4 -3.25 1.57 -16.77
CA LYS A 4 -1.82 1.43 -16.38
C LYS A 4 -1.18 2.70 -15.82
N ASN A 5 -1.65 3.88 -16.24
CA ASN A 5 -1.12 5.16 -15.75
C ASN A 5 -1.68 5.48 -14.38
N PHE A 6 -3.00 5.35 -14.23
CA PHE A 6 -3.68 5.63 -12.98
C PHE A 6 -3.31 4.62 -11.90
N SER A 7 -3.37 3.30 -12.17
CA SER A 7 -2.94 2.26 -11.22
C SER A 7 -1.49 2.46 -10.80
N GLY A 8 -0.61 2.76 -11.76
CA GLY A 8 0.80 3.03 -11.54
C GLY A 8 1.08 4.23 -10.63
N GLN A 9 0.30 5.29 -10.76
CA GLN A 9 0.44 6.50 -9.93
C GLN A 9 -0.22 6.34 -8.56
N TRP A 10 -1.45 5.83 -8.51
CA TRP A 10 -2.22 5.70 -7.28
C TRP A 10 -1.65 4.62 -6.36
N LEU A 11 -1.42 3.41 -6.89
CA LEU A 11 -0.96 2.26 -6.12
C LEU A 11 0.57 2.10 -6.13
N GLN A 12 1.29 3.04 -6.76
CA GLN A 12 2.76 3.03 -6.87
C GLN A 12 3.32 1.75 -7.52
N THR A 13 2.53 1.06 -8.36
CA THR A 13 2.88 -0.27 -8.87
C THR A 13 4.09 -0.27 -9.79
N ARG A 14 4.49 0.89 -10.31
CA ARG A 14 5.68 1.04 -11.16
C ARG A 14 6.98 0.98 -10.37
N ASP A 15 6.93 1.34 -9.09
CA ASP A 15 8.10 1.40 -8.22
C ASP A 15 8.60 0.00 -7.87
N ILE A 16 7.79 -1.04 -8.11
CA ILE A 16 8.22 -2.43 -8.04
C ILE A 16 9.40 -2.72 -8.97
N ALA A 17 9.59 -1.95 -10.04
CA ALA A 17 10.72 -2.13 -10.94
C ALA A 17 12.06 -1.78 -10.29
N THR A 18 12.06 -0.91 -9.27
CA THR A 18 13.27 -0.32 -8.69
C THR A 18 13.39 -0.54 -7.18
N VAL A 19 12.36 -1.07 -6.51
CA VAL A 19 12.41 -1.29 -5.06
C VAL A 19 13.57 -2.24 -4.67
N PRO A 20 14.48 -1.82 -3.77
CA PRO A 20 15.73 -2.53 -3.50
C PRO A 20 15.56 -3.64 -2.46
N ILE A 21 14.63 -4.58 -2.69
CA ILE A 21 14.43 -5.72 -1.78
C ILE A 21 15.57 -6.73 -1.92
N ASP A 22 16.24 -7.01 -0.82
CA ASP A 22 17.20 -8.10 -0.66
C ASP A 22 16.48 -9.38 -0.24
N ALA A 23 16.22 -10.24 -1.24
CA ALA A 23 15.51 -11.50 -1.03
C ALA A 23 16.22 -12.43 -0.04
N ALA A 24 17.56 -12.42 0.00
CA ALA A 24 18.31 -13.28 0.92
C ALA A 24 18.06 -12.88 2.37
N SER A 25 18.13 -11.57 2.67
CA SER A 25 17.83 -11.05 4.00
C SER A 25 16.38 -11.33 4.40
N VAL A 26 15.42 -11.09 3.51
CA VAL A 26 13.99 -11.34 3.79
C VAL A 26 13.74 -12.80 4.13
N LEU A 27 14.22 -13.73 3.30
CA LEU A 27 14.02 -15.17 3.51
C LEU A 27 14.76 -15.69 4.75
N ALA A 28 15.89 -15.08 5.12
CA ALA A 28 16.59 -15.41 6.36
C ALA A 28 15.78 -15.08 7.62
N ARG A 29 14.83 -14.12 7.55
CA ARG A 29 13.89 -13.82 8.63
C ARG A 29 12.80 -14.86 8.74
N ASP A 30 12.39 -15.44 7.62
CA ASP A 30 11.27 -16.39 7.55
C ASP A 30 11.71 -17.82 7.88
N ALA A 31 13.02 -18.10 7.77
CA ALA A 31 13.59 -19.39 8.15
C ALA A 31 13.44 -19.64 9.66
N GLU A 32 13.16 -20.90 10.04
CA GLU A 32 13.19 -21.31 11.43
C GLU A 32 14.58 -21.02 12.04
N VAL A 33 14.59 -20.51 13.27
CA VAL A 33 15.83 -20.30 14.02
C VAL A 33 16.49 -21.66 14.17
N GLN A 34 17.59 -21.90 13.45
CA GLN A 34 18.53 -22.93 13.86
C GLN A 34 19.04 -22.50 15.23
N THR A 35 18.50 -23.11 16.27
CA THR A 35 18.98 -22.95 17.63
C THR A 35 20.42 -23.45 17.65
N ASN A 36 21.39 -22.55 17.44
CA ASN A 36 22.73 -22.74 17.94
C ASN A 36 22.67 -22.51 19.45
N ALA A 37 22.01 -23.45 20.14
CA ALA A 37 22.16 -23.60 21.56
C ALA A 37 23.64 -23.88 21.82
N VAL A 38 24.24 -22.95 22.56
CA VAL A 38 25.51 -23.02 23.25
C VAL A 38 25.96 -24.47 23.51
N ALA A 39 26.82 -25.01 22.65
CA ALA A 39 27.66 -26.15 22.99
C ALA A 39 29.01 -25.60 23.43
N VAL A 40 29.16 -25.37 24.73
CA VAL A 40 30.47 -25.40 25.37
C VAL A 40 30.91 -26.87 25.30
N ALA A 41 31.69 -27.20 24.28
CA ALA A 41 32.43 -28.45 24.21
C ALA A 41 33.76 -28.17 23.54
N GLU A 42 34.81 -28.44 24.29
CA GLU A 42 36.21 -28.29 23.92
C GLU A 42 36.54 -29.09 22.64
N GLY A 43 37.35 -28.49 21.77
CA GLY A 43 38.23 -29.19 20.84
C GLY A 43 37.58 -29.99 19.70
N ASP A 44 37.31 -29.32 18.57
CA ASP A 44 37.34 -29.97 17.24
C ASP A 44 37.72 -28.94 16.16
N PRO A 45 38.86 -29.06 15.45
CA PRO A 45 39.23 -28.18 14.35
C PRO A 45 38.46 -28.59 13.08
N GLY A 46 37.13 -28.56 13.16
CA GLY A 46 36.21 -28.90 12.09
C GLY A 46 35.32 -27.72 11.76
N VAL A 47 35.90 -26.60 11.31
CA VAL A 47 35.12 -25.46 10.79
C VAL A 47 34.35 -25.94 9.56
N LYS A 48 33.10 -26.37 9.75
CA LYS A 48 32.13 -26.56 8.67
C LYS A 48 31.89 -25.18 8.05
N LYS A 49 32.58 -24.92 6.94
CA LYS A 49 32.38 -23.74 6.10
C LYS A 49 30.87 -23.63 5.81
N ARG A 50 30.21 -22.58 6.33
CA ARG A 50 28.88 -22.16 5.86
C ARG A 50 28.98 -22.07 4.34
N ASN A 51 28.16 -22.85 3.63
CA ASN A 51 28.11 -22.82 2.18
C ASN A 51 27.60 -21.44 1.75
N ARG A 52 28.52 -20.50 1.47
CA ARG A 52 28.23 -19.14 1.01
C ARG A 52 27.58 -19.11 -0.39
N ASN A 53 27.36 -20.27 -1.03
CA ASN A 53 26.82 -20.40 -2.38
C ASN A 53 25.38 -20.94 -2.44
N ALA A 54 24.67 -21.11 -1.32
CA ALA A 54 23.24 -21.36 -1.38
C ALA A 54 22.53 -20.06 -1.77
N ARG A 55 22.37 -19.82 -3.08
CA ARG A 55 21.52 -18.73 -3.58
C ARG A 55 20.11 -18.93 -3.02
N PRO A 56 19.42 -17.86 -2.58
CA PRO A 56 18.02 -17.97 -2.23
C PRO A 56 17.25 -18.56 -3.42
N GLN A 57 16.39 -19.54 -3.16
CA GLN A 57 15.64 -20.24 -4.21
C GLN A 57 14.62 -19.32 -4.91
N VAL A 58 14.35 -18.15 -4.33
CA VAL A 58 13.42 -17.13 -4.84
C VAL A 58 14.14 -15.79 -4.86
N GLU A 59 14.14 -15.13 -6.03
CA GLU A 59 14.65 -13.77 -6.21
C GLU A 59 13.53 -12.88 -6.76
N LEU A 60 13.51 -11.60 -6.35
CA LEU A 60 12.64 -10.59 -6.94
C LEU A 60 13.28 -10.08 -8.24
N ASP A 61 13.37 -10.96 -9.24
CA ASP A 61 13.98 -10.66 -10.54
C ASP A 61 13.10 -9.73 -11.40
N GLY A 62 13.66 -9.23 -12.51
CA GLY A 62 12.93 -8.31 -13.39
C GLY A 62 11.66 -8.90 -14.00
N VAL A 63 11.60 -10.22 -14.18
CA VAL A 63 10.46 -10.88 -14.82
C VAL A 63 9.33 -11.13 -13.82
N LEU A 64 9.66 -11.44 -12.57
CA LEU A 64 8.70 -11.53 -11.46
C LEU A 64 8.15 -10.15 -11.10
N ARG A 65 8.99 -9.11 -11.06
CA ARG A 65 8.55 -7.72 -10.87
C ARG A 65 7.53 -7.30 -11.93
N LYS A 66 7.81 -7.65 -13.20
CA LYS A 66 6.90 -7.37 -14.31
C LYS A 66 5.57 -8.12 -14.18
N ASP A 67 5.58 -9.36 -13.70
CA ASP A 67 4.35 -10.12 -13.44
C ASP A 67 3.52 -9.48 -12.33
N MET A 68 4.16 -9.12 -11.21
CA MET A 68 3.48 -8.45 -10.09
C MET A 68 2.86 -7.11 -10.52
N GLN A 69 3.58 -6.33 -11.34
CA GLN A 69 3.03 -5.09 -11.90
C GLN A 69 1.85 -5.38 -12.82
N SER A 70 2.00 -6.39 -13.69
CA SER A 70 0.98 -6.74 -14.68
C SER A 70 -0.27 -7.35 -14.04
N GLU A 71 -0.15 -8.07 -12.93
CA GLU A 71 -1.27 -8.52 -12.09
C GLU A 71 -2.14 -7.31 -11.70
N THR A 72 -1.53 -6.27 -11.09
CA THR A 72 -2.28 -5.10 -10.65
C THR A 72 -2.89 -4.33 -11.80
N ASP A 73 -2.16 -4.17 -12.91
CA ASP A 73 -2.65 -3.48 -14.10
C ASP A 73 -3.85 -4.21 -14.73
N LEU A 74 -3.78 -5.54 -14.88
CA LEU A 74 -4.89 -6.34 -15.41
C LEU A 74 -6.07 -6.37 -14.45
N TYR A 75 -5.81 -6.44 -13.15
CA TYR A 75 -6.84 -6.42 -12.12
C TYR A 75 -7.65 -5.12 -12.16
N PHE A 76 -6.96 -3.98 -12.14
CA PHE A 76 -7.62 -2.68 -12.27
C PHE A 76 -8.33 -2.55 -13.62
N SER A 77 -7.69 -2.99 -14.70
CA SER A 77 -8.29 -2.94 -16.04
C SER A 77 -9.56 -3.77 -16.15
N TYR A 78 -9.63 -4.92 -15.47
CA TYR A 78 -10.83 -5.75 -15.41
C TYR A 78 -11.97 -5.04 -14.67
N ILE A 79 -11.67 -4.39 -13.53
CA ILE A 79 -12.68 -3.60 -12.80
C ILE A 79 -13.25 -2.47 -13.65
N VAL A 80 -12.39 -1.79 -14.41
CA VAL A 80 -12.81 -0.69 -15.29
C VAL A 80 -13.60 -1.19 -16.51
N HIS A 81 -13.15 -2.25 -17.19
CA HIS A 81 -13.76 -2.70 -18.44
C HIS A 81 -15.05 -3.49 -18.24
N ASP A 82 -15.14 -4.25 -17.15
CA ASP A 82 -16.29 -5.08 -16.83
C ASP A 82 -17.26 -4.37 -15.88
N ASP A 83 -17.07 -3.06 -15.68
CA ASP A 83 -17.87 -2.20 -14.81
C ASP A 83 -18.14 -2.81 -13.44
N ARG A 84 -17.08 -3.26 -12.76
CA ARG A 84 -17.20 -3.97 -11.49
C ARG A 84 -17.45 -3.00 -10.35
N ASP A 85 -17.95 -3.54 -9.23
CA ASP A 85 -17.97 -2.81 -7.96
C ASP A 85 -16.53 -2.48 -7.57
N VAL A 86 -16.23 -1.19 -7.35
CA VAL A 86 -14.89 -0.74 -7.00
C VAL A 86 -14.41 -1.27 -5.65
N THR A 87 -15.31 -1.73 -4.76
CA THR A 87 -14.90 -2.41 -3.52
C THR A 87 -14.17 -3.72 -3.78
N GLU A 88 -14.28 -4.30 -4.99
CA GLU A 88 -13.44 -5.42 -5.43
C GLU A 88 -11.95 -5.05 -5.42
N LEU A 89 -11.57 -3.76 -5.45
CA LEU A 89 -10.18 -3.33 -5.26
C LEU A 89 -9.66 -3.64 -3.85
N ILE A 90 -10.53 -3.76 -2.84
CA ILE A 90 -10.16 -4.09 -1.46
C ILE A 90 -10.30 -5.59 -1.21
N GLU A 91 -11.44 -6.17 -1.57
CA GLU A 91 -11.77 -7.56 -1.26
C GLU A 91 -12.37 -8.26 -2.49
N SER A 92 -11.80 -9.38 -2.90
CA SER A 92 -12.34 -10.21 -3.98
C SER A 92 -11.91 -11.67 -3.84
N ASP A 93 -12.60 -12.55 -4.57
CA ASP A 93 -12.32 -13.97 -4.66
C ASP A 93 -11.49 -14.35 -5.91
N TYR A 94 -10.83 -13.37 -6.55
CA TYR A 94 -10.04 -13.61 -7.75
C TYR A 94 -8.76 -12.77 -7.79
N THR A 95 -7.80 -13.17 -8.63
CA THR A 95 -6.70 -12.30 -9.07
C THR A 95 -6.23 -12.71 -10.47
N PHE A 96 -5.17 -12.08 -10.99
CA PHE A 96 -4.57 -12.39 -12.28
C PHE A 96 -3.22 -13.09 -12.08
N LEU A 97 -3.13 -14.36 -12.49
CA LEU A 97 -1.94 -15.19 -12.28
C LEU A 97 -1.46 -15.83 -13.58
N ASN A 98 -0.14 -15.97 -13.69
CA ASN A 98 0.51 -16.92 -14.59
C ASN A 98 1.17 -18.02 -13.75
N TYR A 99 1.80 -19.00 -14.39
CA TYR A 99 2.43 -20.11 -13.67
C TYR A 99 3.45 -19.63 -12.62
N ARG A 100 4.35 -18.70 -13.00
CA ARG A 100 5.41 -18.21 -12.11
C ARG A 100 4.83 -17.50 -10.88
N LEU A 101 3.88 -16.59 -11.07
CA LEU A 101 3.29 -15.82 -9.98
C LEU A 101 2.47 -16.72 -9.06
N ALA A 102 1.76 -17.71 -9.60
CA ALA A 102 1.06 -18.72 -8.81
C ALA A 102 2.03 -19.52 -7.91
N GLN A 103 3.17 -19.95 -8.46
CA GLN A 103 4.21 -20.64 -7.67
C GLN A 103 4.79 -19.72 -6.58
N HIS A 104 5.10 -18.47 -6.92
CA HIS A 104 5.62 -17.47 -5.98
C HIS A 104 4.64 -17.19 -4.83
N TYR A 105 3.34 -17.21 -5.12
CA TYR A 105 2.29 -16.97 -4.14
C TYR A 105 1.88 -18.21 -3.34
N GLY A 106 2.47 -19.37 -3.60
CA GLY A 106 2.12 -20.63 -2.94
C GLY A 106 0.81 -21.24 -3.42
N LEU A 107 0.22 -20.73 -4.51
CA LEU A 107 -1.05 -21.18 -5.08
C LEU A 107 -0.84 -22.34 -6.06
N LYS A 108 -0.17 -23.40 -5.59
CA LYS A 108 0.32 -24.50 -6.44
C LYS A 108 -0.77 -25.43 -6.97
N ASN A 109 -1.94 -25.43 -6.33
CA ASN A 109 -3.06 -26.30 -6.67
C ASN A 109 -3.98 -25.70 -7.75
N LEU A 110 -3.67 -24.50 -8.26
CA LEU A 110 -4.43 -23.86 -9.31
C LEU A 110 -3.88 -24.29 -10.68
N ASP A 111 -4.77 -24.63 -11.60
CA ASP A 111 -4.42 -24.98 -12.98
C ASP A 111 -4.08 -23.70 -13.79
N VAL A 112 -2.90 -23.14 -13.51
CA VAL A 112 -2.38 -21.93 -14.15
C VAL A 112 -1.12 -22.29 -14.95
N GLY A 113 -1.30 -22.65 -16.22
CA GLY A 113 -0.20 -22.94 -17.14
C GLY A 113 0.34 -21.70 -17.86
N GLY A 114 1.61 -21.75 -18.27
CA GLY A 114 2.21 -20.79 -19.19
C GLY A 114 2.59 -19.43 -18.59
N GLY A 115 3.09 -18.53 -19.46
CA GLY A 115 3.60 -17.21 -19.06
C GLY A 115 2.55 -16.09 -19.04
N GLU A 116 1.37 -16.33 -19.61
CA GLU A 116 0.30 -15.32 -19.70
C GLU A 116 -0.54 -15.27 -18.42
N LEU A 117 -0.77 -14.05 -17.94
CA LEU A 117 -1.64 -13.77 -16.81
C LEU A 117 -3.11 -13.94 -17.22
N ARG A 118 -3.88 -14.66 -16.40
CA ARG A 118 -5.31 -14.87 -16.59
C ARG A 118 -6.05 -14.66 -15.28
N LYS A 119 -7.33 -14.30 -15.35
CA LYS A 119 -8.19 -14.25 -14.17
C LYS A 119 -8.32 -15.66 -13.59
N VAL A 120 -8.08 -15.81 -12.29
CA VAL A 120 -8.17 -17.07 -11.56
C VAL A 120 -8.98 -16.84 -10.30
N THR A 121 -9.98 -17.70 -10.08
CA THR A 121 -10.72 -17.76 -8.82
C THR A 121 -9.82 -18.34 -7.73
N LEU A 122 -9.77 -17.65 -6.60
CA LEU A 122 -8.98 -18.02 -5.43
C LEU A 122 -9.74 -19.01 -4.55
N PRO A 123 -9.03 -19.88 -3.80
CA PRO A 123 -9.64 -20.67 -2.75
C PRO A 123 -10.39 -19.80 -1.73
N PRO A 124 -11.51 -20.25 -1.14
CA PRO A 124 -12.32 -19.45 -0.20
C PRO A 124 -11.55 -18.93 1.04
N ASP A 125 -10.53 -19.67 1.47
CA ASP A 125 -9.64 -19.36 2.60
C ASP A 125 -8.39 -18.57 2.19
N SER A 126 -8.23 -18.27 0.89
CA SER A 126 -7.08 -17.52 0.40
C SER A 126 -6.97 -16.15 1.08
N PRO A 127 -5.78 -15.77 1.57
CA PRO A 127 -5.56 -14.42 2.08
C PRO A 127 -5.47 -13.39 0.94
N ARG A 128 -5.33 -13.85 -0.31
CA ARG A 128 -5.19 -12.99 -1.50
C ARG A 128 -6.55 -12.44 -1.97
N GLY A 129 -6.51 -11.61 -3.02
CA GLY A 129 -7.66 -10.89 -3.54
C GLY A 129 -7.65 -9.44 -3.05
N GLY A 130 -8.00 -8.52 -3.94
CA GLY A 130 -7.80 -7.08 -3.74
C GLY A 130 -6.34 -6.64 -3.79
N VAL A 131 -6.13 -5.33 -4.02
CA VAL A 131 -4.81 -4.74 -4.32
C VAL A 131 -3.86 -4.76 -3.11
N LEU A 132 -4.39 -4.77 -1.88
CA LEU A 132 -3.59 -4.76 -0.65
C LEU A 132 -2.71 -6.01 -0.47
N THR A 133 -3.03 -7.10 -1.18
CA THR A 133 -2.34 -8.39 -1.06
C THR A 133 -1.55 -8.78 -2.30
N MET A 134 -1.44 -7.86 -3.27
CA MET A 134 -0.64 -8.04 -4.47
C MET A 134 0.84 -7.79 -4.18
N GLY A 135 1.73 -8.54 -4.83
CA GLY A 135 3.17 -8.47 -4.60
C GLY A 135 3.76 -7.10 -4.89
N SER A 136 3.20 -6.38 -5.88
CA SER A 136 3.61 -5.01 -6.22
C SER A 136 3.44 -4.07 -5.02
N VAL A 137 2.25 -4.02 -4.43
CA VAL A 137 1.91 -3.18 -3.27
C VAL A 137 2.69 -3.62 -2.03
N LEU A 138 2.78 -4.92 -1.78
CA LEU A 138 3.47 -5.47 -0.60
C LEU A 138 4.98 -5.16 -0.60
N ALA A 139 5.60 -5.17 -1.78
CA ALA A 139 7.03 -4.87 -1.91
C ALA A 139 7.32 -3.37 -1.85
N VAL A 140 6.54 -2.50 -2.53
CA VAL A 140 6.76 -1.03 -2.47
C VAL A 140 6.52 -0.45 -1.09
N THR A 141 5.66 -1.10 -0.29
CA THR A 141 5.40 -0.73 1.12
C THR A 141 6.36 -1.39 2.11
N SER A 142 7.46 -1.99 1.65
CA SER A 142 8.46 -2.65 2.51
C SER A 142 9.78 -1.88 2.58
N ASN A 143 10.69 -2.34 3.44
CA ASN A 143 12.09 -1.92 3.50
C ASN A 143 12.98 -2.93 2.76
N PRO A 144 14.24 -2.59 2.42
CA PRO A 144 15.12 -3.47 1.67
C PRO A 144 15.23 -4.90 2.24
N THR A 145 15.31 -5.05 3.56
CA THR A 145 15.59 -6.33 4.20
C THR A 145 14.41 -6.90 5.01
N ARG A 146 13.30 -6.17 5.13
CA ARG A 146 12.17 -6.51 6.00
C ARG A 146 10.88 -5.81 5.58
N THR A 147 9.75 -6.29 6.07
CA THR A 147 8.45 -5.61 5.97
C THR A 147 8.46 -4.27 6.74
N SER A 148 7.44 -3.44 6.52
CA SER A 148 7.26 -2.21 7.28
C SER A 148 5.77 -2.00 7.59
N PRO A 149 5.29 -2.40 8.78
CA PRO A 149 3.91 -2.17 9.20
C PRO A 149 3.52 -0.70 9.11
N VAL A 150 4.44 0.22 9.45
CA VAL A 150 4.21 1.66 9.36
C VAL A 150 3.94 2.11 7.92
N LYS A 151 4.75 1.70 6.93
CA LYS A 151 4.53 2.05 5.51
C LYS A 151 3.28 1.41 4.95
N ARG A 152 2.97 0.16 5.34
CA ARG A 152 1.76 -0.56 4.93
C ARG A 152 0.50 0.10 5.48
N GLY A 153 0.52 0.46 6.76
CA GLY A 153 -0.56 1.20 7.41
C GLY A 153 -0.76 2.57 6.77
N LEU A 154 0.33 3.31 6.55
CA LEU A 154 0.29 4.60 5.85
C LEU A 154 -0.32 4.46 4.44
N PHE A 155 0.08 3.42 3.69
CA PHE A 155 -0.50 3.16 2.38
C PHE A 155 -2.01 2.95 2.44
N ILE A 156 -2.52 2.18 3.42
CA ILE A 156 -3.96 1.97 3.61
C ILE A 156 -4.65 3.31 3.95
N LEU A 157 -4.10 4.09 4.87
CA LEU A 157 -4.67 5.39 5.24
C LEU A 157 -4.72 6.37 4.05
N ASP A 158 -3.64 6.44 3.27
CA ASP A 158 -3.46 7.44 2.21
C ASP A 158 -4.15 7.06 0.89
N ASN A 159 -4.20 5.77 0.57
CA ASN A 159 -4.64 5.28 -0.73
C ASN A 159 -5.96 4.52 -0.69
N ILE A 160 -6.42 4.09 0.50
CA ILE A 160 -7.71 3.42 0.68
C ILE A 160 -8.67 4.29 1.48
N LEU A 161 -8.27 4.85 2.63
CA LEU A 161 -9.20 5.56 3.52
C LEU A 161 -9.29 7.07 3.28
N GLY A 162 -8.34 7.67 2.57
CA GLY A 162 -8.32 9.12 2.33
C GLY A 162 -8.04 9.92 3.60
N THR A 163 -7.34 9.33 4.57
CA THR A 163 -7.10 9.95 5.87
C THR A 163 -5.62 9.95 6.24
N PRO A 164 -4.80 10.74 5.55
CA PRO A 164 -3.36 10.67 5.68
C PRO A 164 -2.87 11.00 7.10
N SER A 165 -1.81 10.32 7.52
CA SER A 165 -1.13 10.62 8.79
C SER A 165 -0.25 11.86 8.62
N PRO A 166 -0.10 12.71 9.67
CA PRO A 166 0.91 13.76 9.64
C PRO A 166 2.32 13.17 9.45
N PRO A 167 3.27 13.98 8.92
CA PRO A 167 4.64 13.52 8.76
C PRO A 167 5.24 13.13 10.11
N PRO A 168 6.20 12.19 10.10
CA PRO A 168 6.94 11.79 11.30
C PRO A 168 7.56 13.00 12.02
N PRO A 169 7.61 13.01 13.38
CA PRO A 169 8.36 14.01 14.13
C PRO A 169 9.84 14.08 13.72
N ALA A 170 10.48 15.22 13.96
CA ALA A 170 11.94 15.31 13.83
C ALA A 170 12.63 14.45 14.90
N ASN A 171 13.76 13.81 14.54
CA ASN A 171 14.59 12.97 15.42
C ASN A 171 13.93 11.69 15.97
N ILE A 172 13.33 10.88 15.10
CA ILE A 172 12.83 9.55 15.48
C ILE A 172 14.00 8.61 15.82
N PRO A 173 14.00 7.96 17.00
CA PRO A 173 14.99 6.92 17.31
C PRO A 173 14.91 5.75 16.32
N PRO A 174 16.05 5.15 15.92
CA PRO A 174 16.04 3.93 15.11
C PRO A 174 15.26 2.79 15.79
N LEU A 175 14.58 1.95 15.00
CA LEU A 175 13.85 0.78 15.52
C LEU A 175 14.80 -0.23 16.18
N GLU A 176 16.05 -0.27 15.72
CA GLU A 176 17.11 -1.12 16.25
C GLU A 176 17.40 -0.84 17.74
N ASN A 177 17.08 0.36 18.24
CA ASN A 177 17.14 0.66 19.67
C ASN A 177 16.12 -0.17 20.47
N SER A 178 14.92 -0.37 19.92
CA SER A 178 13.87 -1.20 20.52
C SER A 178 14.17 -2.69 20.40
N GLU A 179 14.91 -3.12 19.37
CA GLU A 179 15.39 -4.51 19.25
C GLU A 179 16.34 -4.89 20.39
N SER A 180 17.14 -3.94 20.89
CA SER A 180 18.09 -4.18 21.98
C SER A 180 17.45 -4.61 23.31
N ALA A 181 16.14 -4.42 23.46
CA ALA A 181 15.39 -4.90 24.62
C ALA A 181 15.25 -6.44 24.64
N PHE A 182 15.53 -7.13 23.53
CA PHE A 182 15.43 -8.58 23.40
C PHE A 182 16.82 -9.21 23.37
N THR A 183 17.21 -9.88 24.46
CA THR A 183 18.55 -10.48 24.61
C THR A 183 18.62 -11.97 24.28
N ASN A 184 17.49 -12.69 24.38
CA ASN A 184 17.45 -14.15 24.29
C ASN A 184 16.97 -14.69 22.94
N ARG A 185 16.36 -13.83 22.11
CA ARG A 185 15.89 -14.16 20.76
C ARG A 185 15.76 -12.90 19.91
N GLN A 186 15.58 -13.10 18.60
CA GLN A 186 15.20 -12.02 17.71
C GLN A 186 13.70 -11.69 17.91
N PRO A 187 13.34 -10.40 18.06
CA PRO A 187 11.94 -10.01 18.18
C PRO A 187 11.24 -9.97 16.82
N THR A 188 9.92 -10.15 16.86
CA THR A 188 9.07 -9.85 15.70
C THR A 188 8.93 -8.33 15.53
N LEU A 189 8.56 -7.88 14.33
CA LEU A 189 8.29 -6.46 14.10
C LEU A 189 7.18 -5.89 14.98
N ARG A 190 6.17 -6.69 15.35
CA ARG A 190 5.11 -6.27 16.28
C ARG A 190 5.69 -5.91 17.64
N GLU A 191 6.60 -6.73 18.14
CA GLU A 191 7.21 -6.54 19.46
C GLU A 191 8.12 -5.31 19.47
N VAL A 192 8.96 -5.16 18.44
CA VAL A 192 9.82 -3.97 18.27
C VAL A 192 8.96 -2.70 18.23
N LEU A 193 7.86 -2.71 17.46
CA LEU A 193 6.94 -1.57 17.38
C LEU A 193 6.22 -1.30 18.70
N SER A 194 5.85 -2.34 19.46
CA SER A 194 5.19 -2.16 20.76
C SER A 194 6.05 -1.39 21.76
N ILE A 195 7.36 -1.64 21.78
CA ILE A 195 8.32 -0.89 22.61
C ILE A 195 8.52 0.52 22.03
N HIS A 196 8.69 0.63 20.72
CA HIS A 196 8.91 1.94 20.07
C HIS A 196 7.77 2.93 20.34
N ARG A 197 6.53 2.44 20.40
CA ARG A 197 5.33 3.27 20.60
C ARG A 197 4.95 3.51 22.07
N GLU A 198 5.72 3.04 23.05
CA GLU A 198 5.44 3.31 24.47
C GLU A 198 5.45 4.81 24.79
N GLN A 199 6.17 5.61 24.00
CA GLN A 199 6.17 7.06 24.14
C GLN A 199 4.82 7.66 23.69
N PRO A 200 4.15 8.49 24.51
CA PRO A 200 2.85 9.07 24.17
C PRO A 200 2.80 9.82 22.83
N LEU A 201 3.91 10.48 22.46
CA LEU A 201 4.04 11.20 21.20
C LEU A 201 3.93 10.24 20.00
N CYS A 202 4.59 9.09 20.06
CA CYS A 202 4.57 8.07 19.01
C CYS A 202 3.21 7.35 18.96
N ALA A 203 2.65 6.99 20.12
CA ALA A 203 1.37 6.29 20.23
C ALA A 203 0.23 7.02 19.50
N SER A 204 0.22 8.36 19.54
CA SER A 204 -0.84 9.20 18.94
C SER A 204 -1.12 8.87 17.46
N CYS A 205 -0.07 8.68 16.67
CA CYS A 205 -0.18 8.36 15.24
C CYS A 205 -0.14 6.84 15.00
N HIS A 206 0.68 6.10 15.75
CA HIS A 206 0.85 4.66 15.59
C HIS A 206 -0.42 3.86 15.91
N ASN A 207 -1.28 4.34 16.80
CA ASN A 207 -2.59 3.71 17.06
C ASN A 207 -3.49 3.64 15.82
N ARG A 208 -3.28 4.52 14.84
CA ARG A 208 -3.99 4.53 13.56
C ARG A 208 -3.28 3.72 12.48
N LEU A 209 -1.94 3.78 12.47
CA LEU A 209 -1.09 3.21 11.41
C LEU A 209 -0.80 1.72 11.63
N ASP A 210 -0.39 1.35 12.83
CA ASP A 210 0.16 0.03 13.10
C ASP A 210 -0.88 -1.08 12.93
N PRO A 211 -2.14 -0.97 13.43
CA PRO A 211 -3.09 -2.06 13.30
C PRO A 211 -3.33 -2.52 11.85
N PRO A 212 -3.71 -1.64 10.89
CA PRO A 212 -3.91 -2.09 9.51
C PRO A 212 -2.61 -2.53 8.82
N GLY A 213 -1.46 -1.98 9.22
CA GLY A 213 -0.16 -2.40 8.71
C GLY A 213 0.29 -3.78 9.21
N LEU A 214 0.10 -4.06 10.50
CA LEU A 214 0.42 -5.33 11.15
C LEU A 214 -0.47 -6.48 10.66
N ALA A 215 -1.69 -6.18 10.23
CA ALA A 215 -2.59 -7.15 9.61
C ALA A 215 -1.99 -7.83 8.36
N LEU A 216 -1.04 -7.16 7.70
CA LEU A 216 -0.37 -7.64 6.48
C LEU A 216 0.93 -8.39 6.77
N GLU A 217 1.35 -8.56 8.04
CA GLU A 217 2.69 -9.11 8.35
C GLU A 217 2.89 -10.57 7.98
N ASN A 218 1.81 -11.33 7.78
CA ASN A 218 1.89 -12.65 7.18
C ASN A 218 2.37 -12.61 5.72
N PHE A 219 2.41 -11.45 5.07
CA PHE A 219 3.11 -11.28 3.81
C PHE A 219 4.50 -10.68 4.05
N ASN A 220 5.56 -11.39 3.67
CA ASN A 220 6.92 -10.87 3.73
C ASN A 220 7.15 -9.76 2.68
N ALA A 221 8.35 -9.18 2.64
CA ALA A 221 8.67 -8.09 1.72
C ALA A 221 8.76 -8.52 0.24
N LEU A 222 8.83 -9.83 -0.04
CA LEU A 222 8.69 -10.41 -1.39
C LEU A 222 7.23 -10.66 -1.76
N GLY A 223 6.29 -10.37 -0.87
CA GLY A 223 4.86 -10.64 -1.03
C GLY A 223 4.49 -12.11 -0.89
N MET A 224 5.35 -12.96 -0.32
CA MET A 224 5.08 -14.37 -0.03
C MET A 224 4.42 -14.52 1.34
N TRP A 225 3.58 -15.54 1.52
CA TRP A 225 2.98 -15.84 2.81
C TRP A 225 4.00 -16.47 3.78
N ARG A 226 3.90 -16.12 5.07
CA ARG A 226 4.65 -16.67 6.20
C ARG A 226 3.76 -16.71 7.44
N ASP A 227 3.92 -17.76 8.25
CA ASP A 227 3.24 -17.89 9.55
C ASP A 227 4.13 -17.45 10.71
N LYS A 228 5.44 -17.36 10.47
CA LYS A 228 6.45 -17.05 11.48
C LYS A 228 7.48 -16.05 10.97
N GLU A 229 8.03 -15.28 11.90
CA GLU A 229 9.23 -14.45 11.72
C GLU A 229 10.23 -14.82 12.82
N TYR A 230 11.45 -15.21 12.45
CA TYR A 230 12.48 -15.70 13.36
C TYR A 230 11.97 -16.82 14.29
N GLY A 231 11.18 -17.74 13.74
CA GLY A 231 10.59 -18.85 14.50
C GLY A 231 9.41 -18.47 15.40
N GLU A 232 9.15 -17.18 15.59
CA GLU A 232 8.03 -16.67 16.39
C GLU A 232 6.77 -16.51 15.53
N PRO A 233 5.58 -16.85 16.05
CA PRO A 233 4.33 -16.72 15.30
C PRO A 233 4.02 -15.26 14.97
N ILE A 234 3.50 -15.03 13.77
CA ILE A 234 3.03 -13.71 13.37
C ILE A 234 1.62 -13.50 13.92
N GLU A 235 1.50 -12.48 14.75
CA GLU A 235 0.20 -11.99 15.21
C GLU A 235 -0.29 -10.90 14.24
N ALA A 236 -1.30 -11.20 13.43
CA ALA A 236 -1.93 -10.23 12.52
C ALA A 236 -3.13 -9.51 13.16
N ALA A 237 -3.68 -10.03 14.26
CA ALA A 237 -4.85 -9.48 14.90
C ALA A 237 -4.65 -8.03 15.37
N GLY A 238 -5.72 -7.24 15.33
CA GLY A 238 -5.66 -5.83 15.65
C GLY A 238 -7.03 -5.19 15.85
N LYS A 239 -6.99 -3.90 16.21
CA LYS A 239 -8.16 -3.06 16.40
C LYS A 239 -7.93 -1.72 15.71
N LEU A 240 -8.85 -1.31 14.85
CA LEU A 240 -8.83 0.01 14.23
C LEU A 240 -9.13 1.09 15.28
N ILE A 241 -8.67 2.32 15.03
CA ILE A 241 -8.93 3.46 15.93
C ILE A 241 -10.43 3.76 16.10
N THR A 242 -11.23 3.36 15.12
CA THR A 242 -12.70 3.45 15.08
C THR A 242 -13.40 2.36 15.92
N GLY A 243 -12.68 1.34 16.36
CA GLY A 243 -13.16 0.35 17.34
C GLY A 243 -13.32 -1.08 16.81
N GLU A 244 -13.36 -1.28 15.50
CA GLU A 244 -13.47 -2.60 14.87
C GLU A 244 -12.24 -3.46 15.16
N THR A 245 -12.48 -4.73 15.50
CA THR A 245 -11.44 -5.74 15.69
C THR A 245 -11.39 -6.69 14.51
N PHE A 246 -10.22 -7.21 14.21
CA PHE A 246 -9.99 -8.24 13.19
C PHE A 246 -8.89 -9.18 13.64
N ASP A 247 -8.98 -10.45 13.24
CA ASP A 247 -7.98 -11.47 13.57
C ASP A 247 -6.91 -11.62 12.48
N ASN A 248 -7.22 -11.20 11.26
CA ASN A 248 -6.36 -11.42 10.10
C ASN A 248 -6.64 -10.41 8.95
N VAL A 249 -5.83 -10.47 7.90
CA VAL A 249 -5.95 -9.62 6.70
C VAL A 249 -7.32 -9.74 6.00
N ARG A 250 -7.94 -10.92 6.00
CA ARG A 250 -9.24 -11.11 5.31
C ARG A 250 -10.32 -10.32 6.02
N GLU A 251 -10.37 -10.40 7.34
CA GLU A 251 -11.31 -9.62 8.15
C GLU A 251 -11.03 -8.12 8.06
N LEU A 252 -9.76 -7.69 8.04
CA LEU A 252 -9.45 -6.28 7.79
C LEU A 252 -9.99 -5.82 6.43
N LYS A 253 -9.71 -6.56 5.34
CA LYS A 253 -10.21 -6.23 4.00
C LYS A 253 -11.74 -6.16 4.00
N HIS A 254 -12.40 -7.09 4.68
CA HIS A 254 -13.84 -7.10 4.82
C HIS A 254 -14.38 -5.86 5.54
N ILE A 255 -13.76 -5.47 6.66
CA ILE A 255 -14.11 -4.23 7.38
C ILE A 255 -13.94 -3.00 6.47
N LEU A 256 -12.83 -2.93 5.73
CA LEU A 256 -12.55 -1.82 4.82
C LEU A 256 -13.57 -1.75 3.67
N ALA A 257 -13.91 -2.90 3.06
CA ALA A 257 -14.83 -3.00 1.93
C ALA A 257 -16.30 -2.76 2.34
N THR A 258 -16.65 -3.01 3.60
CA THR A 258 -18.04 -2.91 4.07
C THR A 258 -18.29 -1.69 4.96
N ARG A 259 -17.56 -1.55 6.07
CA ARG A 259 -17.79 -0.52 7.09
C ARG A 259 -17.15 0.81 6.73
N HIS A 260 -16.03 0.79 6.01
CA HIS A 260 -15.34 1.98 5.50
C HIS A 260 -15.55 2.20 4.00
N LYS A 261 -16.62 1.63 3.44
CA LYS A 261 -16.90 1.71 2.01
C LYS A 261 -16.99 3.15 1.49
N THR A 262 -17.67 4.03 2.24
CA THR A 262 -17.82 5.44 1.86
C THR A 262 -16.51 6.21 1.96
N ASP A 263 -15.65 5.91 2.95
CA ASP A 263 -14.28 6.47 3.04
C ASP A 263 -13.47 6.06 1.82
N PHE A 264 -13.58 4.80 1.39
CA PHE A 264 -12.93 4.30 0.19
C PHE A 264 -13.44 4.96 -1.09
N TYR A 265 -14.75 5.12 -1.23
CA TYR A 265 -15.35 5.82 -2.38
C TYR A 265 -14.85 7.26 -2.48
N ARG A 266 -14.79 7.97 -1.35
CA ARG A 266 -14.23 9.32 -1.28
C ARG A 266 -12.77 9.32 -1.70
N CYS A 267 -11.94 8.47 -1.11
CA CYS A 267 -10.51 8.40 -1.43
C CYS A 267 -10.29 8.11 -2.93
N LEU A 268 -10.96 7.09 -3.47
CA LEU A 268 -10.84 6.73 -4.88
C LEU A 268 -11.31 7.87 -5.80
N THR A 269 -12.41 8.54 -5.45
CA THR A 269 -12.91 9.72 -6.16
C THR A 269 -11.88 10.84 -6.18
N GLU A 270 -11.27 11.15 -5.03
CA GLU A 270 -10.26 12.19 -4.94
C GLU A 270 -9.01 11.87 -5.78
N LYS A 271 -8.55 10.61 -5.76
CA LYS A 271 -7.40 10.16 -6.55
C LYS A 271 -7.70 10.25 -8.05
N LEU A 272 -8.87 9.78 -8.48
CA LEU A 272 -9.26 9.79 -9.89
C LEU A 272 -9.51 11.20 -10.40
N LEU A 273 -10.15 12.05 -9.60
CA LEU A 273 -10.39 13.45 -9.95
C LEU A 273 -9.06 14.23 -10.03
N THR A 274 -8.15 14.04 -9.08
CA THR A 274 -6.79 14.59 -9.14
C THR A 274 -6.07 14.18 -10.43
N TYR A 275 -6.15 12.89 -10.78
CA TYR A 275 -5.58 12.36 -12.01
C TYR A 275 -6.19 13.01 -13.26
N ALA A 276 -7.52 13.13 -13.30
CA ALA A 276 -8.25 13.67 -14.44
C ALA A 276 -8.01 15.17 -14.65
N LEU A 277 -7.86 15.93 -13.56
CA LEU A 277 -7.64 17.38 -13.60
C LEU A 277 -6.18 17.78 -13.79
N GLY A 278 -5.22 16.88 -13.50
CA GLY A 278 -3.80 17.19 -13.54
C GLY A 278 -3.34 18.20 -12.48
N ARG A 279 -4.13 18.40 -11.43
CA ARG A 279 -3.85 19.27 -10.28
C ARG A 279 -4.40 18.65 -8.99
N GLY A 280 -3.90 19.10 -7.84
CA GLY A 280 -4.49 18.77 -6.55
C GLY A 280 -5.91 19.34 -6.41
N LEU A 281 -6.70 18.70 -5.54
CA LEU A 281 -8.02 19.20 -5.18
C LEU A 281 -7.91 20.37 -4.20
N GLU A 282 -8.83 21.31 -4.34
CA GLU A 282 -8.94 22.51 -3.52
C GLU A 282 -10.22 22.46 -2.69
N PHE A 283 -10.37 23.37 -1.72
CA PHE A 283 -11.54 23.40 -0.82
C PHE A 283 -12.89 23.46 -1.56
N TYR A 284 -12.93 24.05 -2.76
CA TYR A 284 -14.14 24.16 -3.57
C TYR A 284 -14.47 22.89 -4.38
N ASP A 285 -13.55 21.92 -4.47
CA ASP A 285 -13.81 20.64 -5.14
C ASP A 285 -14.56 19.66 -4.21
N VAL A 286 -14.64 19.93 -2.90
CA VAL A 286 -15.31 19.06 -1.91
C VAL A 286 -16.74 18.72 -2.31
N GLN A 287 -17.53 19.71 -2.75
CA GLN A 287 -18.91 19.48 -3.18
C GLN A 287 -18.99 18.55 -4.40
N THR A 288 -18.00 18.60 -5.31
CA THR A 288 -17.94 17.70 -6.46
C THR A 288 -17.65 16.28 -6.00
N VAL A 289 -16.70 16.10 -5.08
CA VAL A 289 -16.39 14.79 -4.50
C VAL A 289 -17.62 14.19 -3.82
N ASP A 290 -18.33 14.97 -3.00
CA ASP A 290 -19.55 14.53 -2.32
C ASP A 290 -20.61 14.04 -3.32
N GLN A 291 -20.83 14.79 -4.40
CA GLN A 291 -21.80 14.42 -5.45
C GLN A 291 -21.42 13.12 -6.17
N ILE A 292 -20.14 12.91 -6.46
CA ILE A 292 -19.67 11.69 -7.12
C ILE A 292 -19.79 10.49 -6.18
N VAL A 293 -19.46 10.66 -4.89
CA VAL A 293 -19.64 9.62 -3.87
C VAL A 293 -21.11 9.22 -3.74
N ASP A 294 -22.03 10.19 -3.68
CA ASP A 294 -23.47 9.93 -3.66
C ASP A 294 -23.95 9.16 -4.89
N GLN A 295 -23.41 9.49 -6.08
CA GLN A 295 -23.71 8.77 -7.32
C GLN A 295 -23.17 7.34 -7.27
N LEU A 296 -21.96 7.14 -6.76
CA LEU A 296 -21.34 5.82 -6.65
C LEU A 296 -22.11 4.92 -5.69
N GLU A 297 -22.60 5.45 -4.56
CA GLU A 297 -23.46 4.71 -3.63
C GLU A 297 -24.80 4.31 -4.27
N LYS A 298 -25.45 5.21 -5.00
CA LYS A 298 -26.71 4.94 -5.71
C LYS A 298 -26.58 3.91 -6.83
N ASN A 299 -25.38 3.78 -7.40
CA ASN A 299 -25.07 2.84 -8.47
C ASN A 299 -24.25 1.65 -7.97
N ASN A 300 -24.41 1.26 -6.69
CA ASN A 300 -23.83 0.03 -6.14
C ASN A 300 -22.30 -0.09 -6.32
N GLY A 301 -21.57 1.02 -6.35
CA GLY A 301 -20.11 0.99 -6.47
C GLY A 301 -19.56 0.74 -7.87
N HIS A 302 -20.39 0.68 -8.91
CA HIS A 302 -19.93 0.42 -10.28
C HIS A 302 -18.98 1.49 -10.79
N PHE A 303 -17.84 1.09 -11.36
CA PHE A 303 -16.78 1.99 -11.80
C PHE A 303 -17.26 3.03 -12.83
N SER A 304 -18.22 2.67 -13.70
CA SER A 304 -18.81 3.57 -14.68
C SER A 304 -19.46 4.78 -14.04
N ALA A 305 -20.12 4.63 -12.88
CA ALA A 305 -20.72 5.74 -12.15
C ALA A 305 -19.66 6.73 -11.64
N LEU A 306 -18.54 6.21 -11.11
CA LEU A 306 -17.39 7.02 -10.72
C LEU A 306 -16.81 7.79 -11.91
N LEU A 307 -16.59 7.11 -13.04
CA LEU A 307 -15.99 7.71 -14.23
C LEU A 307 -16.91 8.78 -14.84
N THR A 308 -18.21 8.49 -14.98
CA THR A 308 -19.21 9.46 -15.45
C THR A 308 -19.29 10.66 -14.51
N GLY A 309 -19.31 10.43 -13.20
CA GLY A 309 -19.32 11.50 -12.20
C GLY A 309 -18.13 12.44 -12.36
N VAL A 310 -16.92 11.91 -12.62
CA VAL A 310 -15.73 12.75 -12.92
C VAL A 310 -15.89 13.49 -14.24
N ILE A 311 -16.28 12.81 -15.32
CA ILE A 311 -16.38 13.41 -16.67
C ILE A 311 -17.45 14.50 -16.70
N GLU A 312 -18.59 14.33 -16.05
CA GLU A 312 -19.68 15.30 -16.05
C GLU A 312 -19.48 16.43 -15.02
N SER A 313 -18.46 16.33 -14.17
CA SER A 313 -18.20 17.31 -13.12
C SER A 313 -17.82 18.69 -13.67
N ALA A 314 -18.24 19.74 -12.96
CA ALA A 314 -17.86 21.11 -13.26
C ALA A 314 -16.33 21.33 -13.34
N PRO A 315 -15.48 20.86 -12.42
CA PRO A 315 -14.05 21.07 -12.51
C PRO A 315 -13.40 20.39 -13.73
N PHE A 316 -13.99 19.31 -14.25
CA PHE A 316 -13.49 18.64 -15.46
C PHE A 316 -13.97 19.33 -16.75
N GLN A 317 -15.25 19.71 -16.81
CA GLN A 317 -15.86 20.29 -18.01
C GLN A 317 -15.54 21.78 -18.21
N LYS A 318 -15.18 22.50 -17.14
CA LYS A 318 -15.04 23.96 -17.15
C LYS A 318 -13.65 24.36 -16.70
N SER A 319 -12.96 25.16 -17.52
CA SER A 319 -11.79 25.89 -17.07
C SER A 319 -12.21 27.23 -16.46
N ARG A 320 -11.53 27.66 -15.38
CA ARG A 320 -11.61 29.06 -14.96
C ARG A 320 -10.94 29.90 -16.04
N ALA A 321 -11.64 30.91 -16.56
CA ALA A 321 -11.01 31.93 -17.37
C ALA A 321 -9.84 32.53 -16.55
N PRO A 322 -8.64 32.70 -17.14
CA PRO A 322 -7.56 33.39 -16.46
C PRO A 322 -8.09 34.76 -16.01
N ALA A 323 -7.81 35.12 -14.76
CA ALA A 323 -8.16 36.44 -14.26
C ALA A 323 -7.63 37.47 -15.24
N ALA A 324 -8.51 38.30 -15.80
CA ALA A 324 -8.11 39.36 -16.71
C ALA A 324 -7.00 40.14 -16.03
N VAL A 325 -5.81 40.16 -16.65
CA VAL A 325 -4.71 41.02 -16.21
C VAL A 325 -5.30 42.41 -16.17
N ALA A 326 -5.46 42.98 -14.98
CA ALA A 326 -5.95 44.33 -14.84
C ALA A 326 -4.97 45.23 -15.62
N GLU A 327 -5.41 45.74 -16.77
CA GLU A 327 -4.66 46.73 -17.52
C GLU A 327 -4.39 47.88 -16.56
N ASN A 328 -3.12 48.04 -16.21
CA ASN A 328 -2.66 49.13 -15.37
C ASN A 328 -2.86 50.42 -16.18
N LYS A 329 -4.02 51.07 -16.03
CA LYS A 329 -4.27 52.37 -16.63
C LYS A 329 -3.19 53.34 -16.12
N PRO A 330 -2.43 54.01 -16.99
CA PRO A 330 -1.42 54.95 -16.54
C PRO A 330 -2.10 56.07 -15.75
N GLN A 331 -1.69 56.22 -14.48
CA GLN A 331 -2.04 57.39 -13.67
C GLN A 331 -1.49 58.63 -14.38
N LYS A 332 -2.39 59.54 -14.79
CA LYS A 332 -2.00 60.89 -15.19
C LYS A 332 -1.33 61.57 -13.99
N SER A 333 -0.02 61.77 -14.08
CA SER A 333 0.74 62.61 -13.17
C SER A 333 0.18 64.04 -13.21
N ALA A 334 -0.42 64.49 -12.11
CA ALA A 334 -0.72 65.90 -11.91
C ALA A 334 0.60 66.64 -11.71
N GLN A 335 1.03 67.39 -12.72
CA GLN A 335 2.11 68.37 -12.58
C GLN A 335 1.61 69.49 -11.68
N HIS A 336 2.28 69.64 -10.55
CA HIS A 336 2.12 70.74 -9.61
C HIS A 336 2.69 72.00 -10.26
N LEU A 337 1.85 73.02 -10.46
CA LEU A 337 2.29 74.37 -10.78
C LEU A 337 3.03 74.93 -9.57
N ALA A 338 4.32 75.21 -9.75
CA ALA A 338 5.02 76.24 -8.99
C ALA A 338 5.39 77.31 -10.01
N ASP A 339 4.79 78.49 -9.89
CA ASP A 339 5.48 79.77 -10.01
C ASP A 339 4.53 80.98 -9.78
N VAL A 340 5.10 81.96 -9.07
CA VAL A 340 4.76 83.39 -8.97
C VAL A 340 3.73 83.84 -7.92
N ASN A 341 4.21 84.13 -6.69
CA ASN A 341 4.44 85.52 -6.22
C ASN A 341 5.23 85.55 -4.91
#